data_AF-A0A2G8LKV2-F1
#
_entry.id   AF-A0A2G8LKV2-F1
#
_cell.length_a   1.000
_cell.length_b   1.000
_cell.length_c   1.000
_cell.angle_alpha   90.00
_cell.angle_beta   90.00
_cell.angle_gamma   90.00
#
_symmetry.space_group_name_H-M   'P 1'
#
loop_
_entity.id
_entity.type
_entity.pdbx_description
1 polymer ?
#
loop_
_entity_poly.entity_id
_entity_poly.type
_entity_poly.pdbx_seq_one_letter_code
_entity_poly.pdbx_strand_id
1 'polypeptide(L)'
;MESSLGWGICERLAWKGENDRVQEKLLTLIGKIGKDTKDLKTTNKVLELLWDLAHLPGMSINHLEHALDEHLKILSDSIFSQPTDEKQICHQMCGRYQKVPAIRHLHQITRTLSKQSYSKHDRGITQELNKTHDIIKLITQSLLKCHKMAVNTAGGCTVANNPKVDGKYTHTEFLAFILEQGQLYLPWHQAKEIWDCLIGNPEACNSDKETCYQWFTRGLNDLEGDTQQQLFREKILKTNPANLSVIGFDCIKAFFESINIKNLKLKKSGTLLIVEKLDLMGLEFLWQIALESPSEEIANAAIHHIMKMSYTSLSPKLKKDQVALHKAFIAECSKRLELASITMGGTALAIAISQATRVSTAATIPEVSSVPCPSRSAKYLVIERLLVLARMYITTVEDQYHDVRTILPHGASFQGPPITFQVCCESPRMEFPCVSHTNESLYNLRRKVAQKMGTTCENIHMSAGDRILLLTKNNKLIRELELEEGQIINVKTLGSGSRSEDGGGSCSKLSPVTELERMLPGVVMATGGQVFELLYQVAEWDEPNLISV
;
A
#
# COMPACT_ATOMS: atom_id res chain seq x y z
N MET A 1 -0.88 -20.25 63.26
CA MET A 1 -1.26 -20.60 61.88
C MET A 1 -2.78 -20.41 61.70
N GLU A 2 -3.36 -19.28 62.16
CA GLU A 2 -4.82 -19.06 62.15
C GLU A 2 -5.26 -17.60 61.90
N SER A 3 -4.35 -16.65 61.67
CA SER A 3 -4.72 -15.25 61.36
C SER A 3 -4.68 -14.91 59.86
N SER A 4 -4.32 -15.86 58.99
CA SER A 4 -4.07 -15.62 57.56
C SER A 4 -5.28 -15.88 56.64
N LEU A 5 -6.33 -16.54 57.12
CA LEU A 5 -7.54 -16.86 56.33
C LEU A 5 -8.70 -15.86 56.55
N GLY A 6 -8.66 -15.04 57.60
CA GLY A 6 -9.79 -14.17 57.99
C GLY A 6 -9.94 -12.89 57.17
N TRP A 7 -8.83 -12.29 56.70
CA TRP A 7 -8.86 -11.00 56.01
C TRP A 7 -9.53 -11.09 54.63
N GLY A 8 -9.07 -12.03 53.78
CA GLY A 8 -9.57 -12.16 52.41
C GLY A 8 -11.00 -12.72 52.28
N ILE A 9 -11.58 -13.27 53.34
CA ILE A 9 -12.97 -13.80 53.34
C ILE A 9 -13.95 -12.73 53.84
N CYS A 10 -13.60 -11.96 54.87
CA CYS A 10 -14.44 -10.87 55.37
C CYS A 10 -14.64 -9.75 54.33
N GLU A 11 -13.61 -9.36 53.58
CA GLU A 11 -13.74 -8.29 52.57
C GLU A 11 -14.50 -8.74 51.32
N ARG A 12 -14.34 -10.01 50.89
CA ARG A 12 -15.16 -10.58 49.80
C ARG A 12 -16.65 -10.63 50.15
N LEU A 13 -16.97 -10.79 51.43
CA LEU A 13 -18.34 -10.75 51.94
C LEU A 13 -18.85 -9.31 52.11
N ALA A 14 -18.01 -8.38 52.57
CA ALA A 14 -18.34 -6.95 52.67
C ALA A 14 -18.61 -6.32 51.28
N TRP A 15 -17.83 -6.69 50.27
CA TRP A 15 -18.00 -6.20 48.89
C TRP A 15 -19.40 -6.45 48.33
N LYS A 16 -20.00 -7.61 48.63
CA LYS A 16 -21.30 -8.03 48.05
C LYS A 16 -22.52 -7.35 48.67
N GLY A 17 -22.37 -6.63 49.78
CA GLY A 17 -23.48 -6.04 50.54
C GLY A 17 -23.53 -4.51 50.60
N GLU A 18 -22.57 -3.82 49.97
CA GLU A 18 -22.37 -2.38 50.16
C GLU A 18 -22.67 -1.53 48.91
N ASN A 19 -22.97 -0.24 49.13
CA ASN A 19 -23.30 0.73 48.09
C ASN A 19 -22.04 1.17 47.31
N ASP A 20 -22.18 1.50 46.02
CA ASP A 20 -21.10 1.84 45.07
C ASP A 20 -20.07 2.83 45.63
N ARG A 21 -20.53 3.84 46.39
CA ARG A 21 -19.67 4.87 46.99
C ARG A 21 -18.78 4.33 48.12
N VAL A 22 -19.22 3.30 48.82
CA VAL A 22 -18.45 2.65 49.88
C VAL A 22 -17.40 1.72 49.27
N GLN A 23 -17.79 0.96 48.23
CA GLN A 23 -16.87 0.15 47.42
C GLN A 23 -15.73 1.00 46.82
N GLU A 24 -16.04 2.17 46.27
CA GLU A 24 -15.03 3.10 45.74
C GLU A 24 -14.04 3.58 46.83
N LYS A 25 -14.55 3.99 47.99
CA LYS A 25 -13.71 4.41 49.13
C LYS A 25 -12.87 3.27 49.69
N LEU A 26 -13.42 2.05 49.69
CA LEU A 26 -12.70 0.86 50.13
C LEU A 26 -11.51 0.57 49.22
N LEU A 27 -11.67 0.67 47.89
CA LEU A 27 -10.56 0.53 46.95
C LEU A 27 -9.47 1.58 47.19
N THR A 28 -9.84 2.86 47.37
CA THR A 28 -8.87 3.91 47.70
C THR A 28 -8.17 3.68 49.04
N LEU A 29 -8.90 3.18 50.05
CA LEU A 29 -8.33 2.87 51.36
C LEU A 29 -7.31 1.72 51.25
N ILE A 30 -7.66 0.64 50.55
CA ILE A 30 -6.78 -0.50 50.29
C ILE A 30 -5.52 -0.02 49.54
N GLY A 31 -5.70 0.80 48.50
CA GLY A 31 -4.59 1.42 47.76
C GLY A 31 -3.65 2.23 48.65
N LYS A 32 -4.21 3.09 49.49
CA LYS A 32 -3.45 3.89 50.47
C LYS A 32 -2.69 3.03 51.49
N ILE A 33 -3.31 1.96 52.01
CA ILE A 33 -2.64 1.02 52.93
C ILE A 33 -1.43 0.38 52.25
N GLY A 34 -1.57 -0.05 50.99
CA GLY A 34 -0.48 -0.64 50.22
C GLY A 34 0.67 0.33 49.93
N LYS A 35 0.37 1.63 49.82
CA LYS A 35 1.36 2.68 49.55
C LYS A 35 2.07 3.17 50.81
N ASP A 36 1.35 3.31 51.91
CA ASP A 36 1.88 3.85 53.18
C ASP A 36 2.67 2.78 53.98
N THR A 37 2.45 1.49 53.71
CA THR A 37 3.15 0.40 54.40
C THR A 37 4.59 0.23 53.90
N LYS A 38 5.52 0.00 54.83
CA LYS A 38 6.94 -0.32 54.54
C LYS A 38 7.22 -1.83 54.58
N ASP A 39 6.22 -2.65 54.93
CA ASP A 39 6.35 -4.11 54.99
C ASP A 39 5.95 -4.73 53.65
N LEU A 40 6.93 -5.29 52.95
CA LEU A 40 6.77 -5.94 51.64
C LEU A 40 5.74 -7.07 51.67
N LYS A 41 5.63 -7.82 52.77
CA LYS A 41 4.64 -8.89 52.90
C LYS A 41 3.22 -8.35 52.91
N THR A 42 3.01 -7.22 53.58
CA THR A 42 1.73 -6.53 53.61
C THR A 42 1.41 -5.91 52.25
N THR A 43 2.38 -5.27 51.59
CA THR A 43 2.23 -4.75 50.22
C THR A 43 1.80 -5.84 49.24
N ASN A 44 2.47 -7.01 49.27
CA ASN A 44 2.13 -8.13 48.38
C ASN A 44 0.71 -8.64 48.62
N LYS A 45 0.27 -8.74 49.88
CA LYS A 45 -1.11 -9.14 50.21
C LYS A 45 -2.14 -8.11 49.74
N VAL A 46 -1.81 -6.81 49.81
CA VAL A 46 -2.67 -5.74 49.31
C VAL A 46 -2.78 -5.79 47.78
N LEU A 47 -1.67 -6.03 47.08
CA LEU A 47 -1.68 -6.23 45.62
C LEU A 47 -2.51 -7.46 45.22
N GLU A 48 -2.32 -8.60 45.90
CA GLU A 48 -3.14 -9.81 45.68
C GLU A 48 -4.62 -9.54 45.95
N LEU A 49 -4.95 -8.77 46.99
CA LEU A 49 -6.33 -8.39 47.31
C LEU A 49 -6.95 -7.52 46.22
N LEU A 50 -6.28 -6.44 45.80
CA LEU A 50 -6.76 -5.57 44.71
C LEU A 50 -6.93 -6.35 43.41
N TRP A 51 -6.03 -7.29 43.13
CA TRP A 51 -6.13 -8.18 41.98
C TRP A 51 -7.34 -9.12 42.08
N ASP A 52 -7.55 -9.77 43.23
CA ASP A 52 -8.69 -10.65 43.45
C ASP A 52 -10.02 -9.89 43.37
N LEU A 53 -10.09 -8.68 43.95
CA LEU A 53 -11.23 -7.77 43.85
C LEU A 53 -11.51 -7.41 42.38
N ALA A 54 -10.45 -7.06 41.63
CA ALA A 54 -10.54 -6.70 40.22
C ALA A 54 -11.13 -7.83 39.35
N HIS A 55 -11.10 -9.07 39.83
CA HIS A 55 -11.57 -10.25 39.11
C HIS A 55 -12.86 -10.86 39.69
N LEU A 56 -13.51 -10.21 40.65
CA LEU A 56 -14.78 -10.69 41.20
C LEU A 56 -15.89 -10.73 40.13
N PRO A 57 -16.69 -11.82 40.07
CA PRO A 57 -17.85 -11.89 39.19
C PRO A 57 -18.91 -10.87 39.62
N GLY A 58 -19.34 -10.01 38.68
CA GLY A 58 -20.37 -8.98 38.92
C GLY A 58 -19.84 -7.60 39.29
N MET A 59 -18.52 -7.38 39.32
CA MET A 59 -17.96 -6.05 39.55
C MET A 59 -18.18 -5.11 38.33
N SER A 60 -18.48 -3.84 38.60
CA SER A 60 -18.64 -2.82 37.55
C SER A 60 -17.31 -2.48 36.86
N ILE A 61 -17.36 -1.95 35.65
CA ILE A 61 -16.15 -1.51 34.91
C ILE A 61 -15.43 -0.39 35.67
N ASN A 62 -16.17 0.57 36.25
CA ASN A 62 -15.59 1.69 37.00
C ASN A 62 -14.82 1.21 38.24
N HIS A 63 -15.38 0.28 39.01
CA HIS A 63 -14.69 -0.29 40.17
C HIS A 63 -13.50 -1.14 39.75
N LEU A 64 -13.59 -1.83 38.61
CA LEU A 64 -12.49 -2.57 38.03
C LEU A 64 -11.30 -1.67 37.68
N GLU A 65 -11.57 -0.59 36.96
CA GLU A 65 -10.53 0.38 36.60
C GLU A 65 -9.93 1.06 37.82
N HIS A 66 -10.73 1.40 38.83
CA HIS A 66 -10.24 1.98 40.08
C HIS A 66 -9.36 0.99 40.87
N ALA A 67 -9.76 -0.28 40.98
CA ALA A 67 -8.95 -1.29 41.66
C ALA A 67 -7.59 -1.49 40.97
N LEU A 68 -7.58 -1.50 39.63
CA LEU A 68 -6.35 -1.59 38.83
C LEU A 68 -5.51 -0.30 38.93
N ASP A 69 -6.12 0.88 38.98
CA ASP A 69 -5.41 2.16 39.17
C ASP A 69 -4.71 2.25 40.53
N GLU A 70 -5.39 1.87 41.62
CA GLU A 70 -4.75 1.78 42.95
C GLU A 70 -3.63 0.74 42.98
N HIS A 71 -3.82 -0.40 42.30
CA HIS A 71 -2.77 -1.40 42.15
C HIS A 71 -1.55 -0.85 41.38
N LEU A 72 -1.75 -0.06 40.33
CA LEU A 72 -0.66 0.62 39.61
C LEU A 72 0.06 1.65 40.48
N LYS A 73 -0.67 2.44 41.26
CA LYS A 73 -0.09 3.45 42.14
C LYS A 73 0.86 2.84 43.15
N ILE A 74 0.49 1.70 43.75
CA ILE A 74 1.37 0.95 44.66
C ILE A 74 2.64 0.50 43.93
N LEU A 75 2.51 -0.10 42.74
CA LEU A 75 3.66 -0.57 41.95
C LEU A 75 4.57 0.54 41.43
N SER A 76 4.02 1.73 41.17
CA SER A 76 4.78 2.88 40.69
C SER A 76 5.61 3.57 41.77
N ASP A 77 5.32 3.29 43.05
CA ASP A 77 6.06 3.87 44.16
C ASP A 77 7.42 3.20 44.37
N SER A 78 8.41 4.00 44.72
CA SER A 78 9.86 3.74 44.72
C SER A 78 10.37 2.59 45.62
N ILE A 79 9.47 1.81 46.23
CA ILE A 79 9.78 0.67 47.11
C ILE A 79 10.15 -0.58 46.29
N PHE A 80 9.78 -0.67 45.01
CA PHE A 80 10.05 -1.83 44.14
C PHE A 80 11.48 -1.90 43.58
N SER A 81 12.48 -1.28 44.20
CA SER A 81 13.88 -1.25 43.70
C SER A 81 14.64 -2.59 43.76
N GLN A 82 13.96 -3.74 43.88
CA GLN A 82 14.55 -5.08 43.97
C GLN A 82 14.09 -5.96 42.78
N PRO A 83 15.00 -6.35 41.86
CA PRO A 83 14.66 -7.01 40.59
C PRO A 83 14.10 -8.44 40.72
N THR A 84 14.17 -9.06 41.89
CA THR A 84 13.63 -10.41 42.17
C THR A 84 12.14 -10.39 42.51
N ASP A 85 11.65 -9.29 43.11
CA ASP A 85 10.27 -9.18 43.61
C ASP A 85 9.30 -8.71 42.51
N GLU A 86 9.80 -7.91 41.56
CA GLU A 86 9.07 -7.48 40.35
C GLU A 86 8.71 -8.65 39.42
N LYS A 87 9.59 -9.66 39.36
CA LYS A 87 9.38 -10.87 38.55
C LYS A 87 8.25 -11.72 39.10
N GLN A 88 8.16 -11.88 40.42
CA GLN A 88 7.15 -12.71 41.06
C GLN A 88 5.74 -12.08 40.95
N ILE A 89 5.66 -10.76 41.03
CA ILE A 89 4.41 -10.00 40.82
C ILE A 89 3.95 -10.10 39.37
N CYS A 90 4.84 -9.90 38.39
CA CYS A 90 4.48 -10.12 36.98
C CYS A 90 4.06 -11.58 36.70
N HIS A 91 4.72 -12.53 37.35
CA HIS A 91 4.45 -13.97 37.22
C HIS A 91 3.08 -14.36 37.78
N GLN A 92 2.69 -13.81 38.94
CA GLN A 92 1.36 -13.97 39.53
C GLN A 92 0.27 -13.30 38.69
N MET A 93 0.58 -12.14 38.11
CA MET A 93 -0.36 -11.45 37.24
C MET A 93 -0.62 -12.27 35.98
N CYS A 94 0.41 -12.80 35.28
CA CYS A 94 0.34 -13.55 34.00
C CYS A 94 -0.64 -14.78 33.95
N GLY A 95 -1.12 -15.28 35.09
CA GLY A 95 -1.83 -16.57 35.18
C GLY A 95 -3.34 -16.62 34.84
N ARG A 96 -4.06 -15.50 34.61
CA ARG A 96 -5.55 -15.52 34.52
C ARG A 96 -6.21 -14.61 33.46
N TYR A 97 -5.64 -14.42 32.26
CA TYR A 97 -6.17 -13.40 31.33
C TYR A 97 -7.29 -13.86 30.39
N GLN A 98 -8.45 -13.22 30.54
CA GLN A 98 -9.53 -13.21 29.53
C GLN A 98 -10.33 -11.88 29.47
N LYS A 99 -9.79 -10.72 29.92
CA LYS A 99 -10.46 -9.40 29.84
C LYS A 99 -9.50 -8.27 29.41
N VAL A 100 -9.96 -7.38 28.52
CA VAL A 100 -9.21 -6.22 27.95
C VAL A 100 -8.53 -5.34 29.03
N PRO A 101 -9.19 -4.97 30.14
CA PRO A 101 -8.57 -4.14 31.17
C PRO A 101 -7.35 -4.79 31.84
N ALA A 102 -7.33 -6.11 31.97
CA ALA A 102 -6.20 -6.83 32.56
C ALA A 102 -4.97 -6.81 31.63
N ILE A 103 -5.17 -6.85 30.30
CA ILE A 103 -4.11 -6.65 29.31
C ILE A 103 -3.59 -5.20 29.35
N ARG A 104 -4.47 -4.21 29.49
CA ARG A 104 -4.10 -2.80 29.66
C ARG A 104 -3.25 -2.60 30.92
N HIS A 105 -3.66 -3.21 32.02
CA HIS A 105 -2.94 -3.18 33.29
C HIS A 105 -1.54 -3.80 33.18
N LEU A 106 -1.44 -5.00 32.59
CA LEU A 106 -0.16 -5.63 32.30
C LEU A 106 0.75 -4.72 31.47
N HIS A 107 0.23 -4.14 30.39
CA HIS A 107 0.99 -3.21 29.56
C HIS A 107 1.52 -2.02 30.37
N GLN A 108 0.68 -1.41 31.21
CA GLN A 108 1.08 -0.28 32.05
C GLN A 108 2.16 -0.67 33.07
N ILE A 109 2.05 -1.85 33.68
CA ILE A 109 3.05 -2.37 34.63
C ILE A 109 4.36 -2.62 33.92
N THR A 110 4.35 -3.42 32.84
CA THR A 110 5.58 -3.73 32.10
C THR A 110 6.25 -2.45 31.62
N ARG A 111 5.47 -1.46 31.16
CA ARG A 111 5.98 -0.14 30.77
C ARG A 111 6.58 0.65 31.93
N THR A 112 6.00 0.58 33.12
CA THR A 112 6.51 1.26 34.32
C THR A 112 7.84 0.64 34.76
N LEU A 113 7.90 -0.69 34.82
CA LEU A 113 9.11 -1.45 35.13
C LEU A 113 10.23 -1.16 34.12
N SER A 114 9.91 -1.13 32.81
CA SER A 114 10.88 -0.78 31.78
C SER A 114 11.42 0.65 31.89
N LYS A 115 10.63 1.60 32.43
CA LYS A 115 11.06 3.01 32.60
C LYS A 115 11.90 3.23 33.86
N GLN A 116 11.65 2.47 34.92
CA GLN A 116 12.38 2.59 36.18
C GLN A 116 13.79 1.99 36.10
N SER A 117 14.06 1.16 35.09
CA SER A 117 15.42 0.68 34.88
C SER A 117 16.31 1.70 34.17
N TYR A 118 17.31 2.19 34.90
CA TYR A 118 18.35 3.10 34.41
C TYR A 118 19.52 2.37 33.70
N SER A 119 19.51 1.03 33.62
CA SER A 119 20.63 0.20 33.14
C SER A 119 20.28 -0.54 31.85
N LYS A 120 21.22 -0.60 30.89
CA LYS A 120 21.08 -1.41 29.66
C LYS A 120 20.91 -2.92 29.92
N HIS A 121 21.23 -3.41 31.12
CA HIS A 121 21.17 -4.83 31.49
C HIS A 121 19.78 -5.35 31.92
N ASP A 122 18.82 -4.46 32.18
CA ASP A 122 17.48 -4.83 32.73
C ASP A 122 16.39 -4.97 31.67
N ARG A 123 16.74 -4.93 30.38
CA ARG A 123 15.82 -5.27 29.28
C ARG A 123 15.34 -6.73 29.30
N GLY A 124 15.86 -7.54 30.23
CA GLY A 124 15.52 -8.95 30.38
C GLY A 124 14.14 -9.23 30.97
N ILE A 125 13.42 -8.25 31.54
CA ILE A 125 12.10 -8.52 32.16
C ILE A 125 11.10 -9.00 31.11
N THR A 126 10.99 -8.32 29.98
CA THR A 126 10.09 -8.71 28.86
C THR A 126 10.51 -10.05 28.23
N GLN A 127 11.81 -10.31 28.13
CA GLN A 127 12.34 -11.59 27.66
C GLN A 127 12.02 -12.74 28.61
N GLU A 128 12.23 -12.53 29.91
CA GLU A 128 11.92 -13.52 30.94
C GLU A 128 10.42 -13.76 31.01
N LEU A 129 9.59 -12.72 30.95
CA LEU A 129 8.13 -12.87 30.90
C LEU A 129 7.68 -13.75 29.74
N ASN A 130 8.25 -13.53 28.56
CA ASN A 130 7.94 -14.38 27.42
C ASN A 130 8.48 -15.81 27.60
N LYS A 131 9.68 -15.97 28.15
CA LYS A 131 10.28 -17.28 28.41
C LYS A 131 9.51 -18.11 29.43
N THR A 132 9.01 -17.47 30.49
CA THR A 132 8.34 -18.19 31.59
C THR A 132 6.85 -18.40 31.34
N HIS A 133 6.19 -17.48 30.62
CA HIS A 133 4.72 -17.49 30.46
C HIS A 133 4.21 -17.57 29.03
N ASP A 134 5.09 -17.50 28.03
CA ASP A 134 4.68 -17.42 26.63
C ASP A 134 3.69 -16.25 26.41
N ILE A 135 4.08 -15.07 26.93
CA ILE A 135 3.21 -13.88 26.98
C ILE A 135 2.72 -13.47 25.59
N ILE A 136 3.54 -13.66 24.55
CA ILE A 136 3.15 -13.42 23.15
C ILE A 136 1.96 -14.30 22.77
N LYS A 137 2.00 -15.60 23.10
CA LYS A 137 0.89 -16.52 22.85
C LYS A 137 -0.34 -16.16 23.66
N LEU A 138 -0.18 -15.80 24.93
CA LEU A 138 -1.31 -15.40 25.79
C LEU A 138 -2.01 -14.14 25.27
N ILE A 139 -1.26 -13.11 24.87
CA ILE A 139 -1.82 -11.88 24.28
C ILE A 139 -2.55 -12.21 22.97
N THR A 140 -1.95 -13.04 22.12
CA THR A 140 -2.55 -13.50 20.86
C THR A 140 -3.87 -14.25 21.10
N GLN A 141 -3.88 -15.24 21.98
CA GLN A 141 -5.09 -16.00 22.32
C GLN A 141 -6.18 -15.12 22.95
N SER A 142 -5.79 -14.15 23.78
CA SER A 142 -6.71 -13.18 24.38
C SER A 142 -7.35 -12.29 23.31
N LEU A 143 -6.57 -11.82 22.32
CA LEU A 143 -7.08 -11.07 21.16
C LEU A 143 -8.10 -11.90 20.38
N LEU A 144 -7.75 -13.14 20.04
CA LEU A 144 -8.63 -14.06 19.29
C LEU A 144 -9.97 -14.29 20.03
N LYS A 145 -9.91 -14.51 21.34
CA LYS A 145 -11.11 -14.68 22.16
C LYS A 145 -11.95 -13.40 22.23
N CYS A 146 -11.30 -12.25 22.41
CA CYS A 146 -11.96 -10.96 22.47
C CYS A 146 -12.70 -10.65 21.17
N HIS A 147 -12.04 -10.87 20.02
CA HIS A 147 -12.64 -10.71 18.70
C HIS A 147 -13.87 -11.61 18.53
N LYS A 148 -13.74 -12.91 18.86
CA LYS A 148 -14.86 -13.86 18.78
C LYS A 148 -16.06 -13.42 19.63
N MET A 149 -15.81 -12.91 20.84
CA MET A 149 -16.88 -12.41 21.71
C MET A 149 -17.53 -11.15 21.15
N ALA A 150 -16.75 -10.23 20.57
CA ALA A 150 -17.25 -9.02 19.95
C ALA A 150 -18.16 -9.34 18.75
N VAL A 151 -17.73 -10.24 17.86
CA VAL A 151 -18.52 -10.71 16.71
C VAL A 151 -19.82 -11.37 17.16
N ASN A 152 -19.76 -12.27 18.16
CA ASN A 152 -20.96 -12.94 18.71
C ASN A 152 -21.96 -11.93 19.31
N THR A 153 -21.47 -10.89 19.97
CA THR A 153 -22.31 -9.85 20.59
C THR A 153 -22.95 -8.94 19.54
N ALA A 154 -22.26 -8.70 18.42
CA ALA A 154 -22.78 -7.95 17.29
C ALA A 154 -23.82 -8.71 16.46
N GLY A 155 -24.13 -9.97 16.80
CA GLY A 155 -25.22 -10.75 16.18
C GLY A 155 -25.01 -11.07 14.71
N GLY A 156 -23.77 -11.13 14.23
CA GLY A 156 -23.45 -11.42 12.82
C GLY A 156 -23.70 -10.26 11.85
N CYS A 157 -24.12 -9.08 12.33
CA CYS A 157 -23.99 -7.86 11.55
C CYS A 157 -22.51 -7.46 11.52
N THR A 158 -22.01 -7.01 10.35
CA THR A 158 -20.70 -6.36 10.26
C THR A 158 -20.66 -5.30 11.34
N VAL A 159 -19.75 -5.48 12.30
CA VAL A 159 -19.72 -4.64 13.49
C VAL A 159 -19.61 -3.19 13.01
N ALA A 160 -20.68 -2.41 13.18
CA ALA A 160 -20.78 -1.04 12.66
C ALA A 160 -19.49 -0.29 13.01
N ASN A 161 -18.96 0.52 12.08
CA ASN A 161 -17.69 1.29 11.99
C ASN A 161 -17.04 1.85 13.30
N ASN A 162 -17.07 1.09 14.38
CA ASN A 162 -16.55 1.27 15.74
C ASN A 162 -17.22 0.23 16.67
N PRO A 163 -16.65 -0.97 16.84
CA PRO A 163 -16.60 -1.61 18.14
C PRO A 163 -15.28 -1.25 18.80
N LYS A 164 -15.00 0.05 18.94
CA LYS A 164 -13.97 0.48 19.88
C LYS A 164 -14.49 0.10 21.26
N VAL A 165 -14.12 -1.09 21.73
CA VAL A 165 -14.37 -1.48 23.12
C VAL A 165 -13.61 -0.55 24.08
N ASP A 166 -12.68 0.29 23.62
CA ASP A 166 -12.17 1.45 24.39
C ASP A 166 -11.20 2.41 23.64
N GLY A 167 -11.15 2.36 22.30
CA GLY A 167 -10.15 3.13 21.54
C GLY A 167 -8.78 2.46 21.53
N LYS A 168 -8.39 2.00 20.33
CA LYS A 168 -7.18 1.24 19.99
C LYS A 168 -7.14 -0.17 20.59
N TYR A 169 -6.79 -1.14 19.75
CA TYR A 169 -6.60 -2.52 20.15
C TYR A 169 -5.44 -2.60 21.15
N THR A 170 -5.74 -2.58 22.44
CA THR A 170 -4.76 -2.65 23.54
C THR A 170 -3.88 -3.89 23.43
N HIS A 171 -4.39 -4.99 22.85
CA HIS A 171 -3.62 -6.20 22.57
C HIS A 171 -2.50 -5.98 21.55
N THR A 172 -2.79 -5.33 20.41
CA THR A 172 -1.78 -5.09 19.37
C THR A 172 -0.74 -4.07 19.83
N GLU A 173 -1.17 -3.06 20.62
CA GLU A 173 -0.24 -2.10 21.24
C GLU A 173 0.66 -2.76 22.27
N PHE A 174 0.10 -3.61 23.14
CA PHE A 174 0.90 -4.32 24.13
C PHE A 174 1.84 -5.34 23.47
N LEU A 175 1.36 -6.05 22.45
CA LEU A 175 2.18 -6.98 21.71
C LEU A 175 3.36 -6.28 21.03
N ALA A 176 3.12 -5.15 20.35
CA ALA A 176 4.21 -4.33 19.79
C ALA A 176 5.21 -3.90 20.86
N PHE A 177 4.72 -3.42 22.01
CA PHE A 177 5.58 -3.04 23.13
C PHE A 177 6.46 -4.21 23.63
N ILE A 178 5.88 -5.41 23.80
CA ILE A 178 6.64 -6.59 24.24
C ILE A 178 7.71 -7.00 23.22
N LEU A 179 7.37 -6.98 21.93
CA LEU A 179 8.30 -7.33 20.86
C LEU A 179 9.47 -6.34 20.82
N GLU A 180 9.18 -5.04 20.80
CA GLU A 180 10.19 -3.98 20.73
C GLU A 180 11.08 -3.94 21.99
N GLN A 181 10.48 -3.91 23.18
CA GLN A 181 11.24 -3.82 24.44
C GLN A 181 11.97 -5.11 24.78
N GLY A 182 11.38 -6.26 24.44
CA GLY A 182 12.00 -7.56 24.62
C GLY A 182 13.01 -7.93 23.56
N GLN A 183 13.12 -7.17 22.46
CA GLN A 183 13.87 -7.58 21.28
C GLN A 183 13.50 -9.01 20.85
N LEU A 184 12.19 -9.30 20.95
CA LEU A 184 11.62 -10.58 20.62
C LEU A 184 11.03 -10.51 19.22
N TYR A 185 11.00 -11.64 18.54
CA TYR A 185 10.29 -11.76 17.28
C TYR A 185 8.94 -12.44 17.48
N LEU A 186 7.95 -12.00 16.71
CA LEU A 186 6.67 -12.68 16.62
C LEU A 186 6.86 -13.96 15.78
N PRO A 187 6.62 -15.16 16.34
CA PRO A 187 6.76 -16.38 15.56
C PRO A 187 5.62 -16.54 14.55
N TRP A 188 5.88 -17.29 13.48
CA TRP A 188 4.96 -17.51 12.37
C TRP A 188 3.54 -17.93 12.80
N HIS A 189 3.43 -18.88 13.73
CA HIS A 189 2.14 -19.40 14.16
C HIS A 189 1.23 -18.28 14.72
N GLN A 190 1.78 -17.41 15.57
CA GLN A 190 1.06 -16.30 16.17
C GLN A 190 0.76 -15.20 15.14
N ALA A 191 1.72 -14.88 14.25
CA ALA A 191 1.48 -13.96 13.14
C ALA A 191 0.31 -14.41 12.26
N LYS A 192 0.27 -15.71 11.95
CA LYS A 192 -0.80 -16.35 11.18
C LYS A 192 -2.14 -16.27 11.91
N GLU A 193 -2.18 -16.57 13.20
CA GLU A 193 -3.41 -16.48 14.02
C GLU A 193 -3.97 -15.06 14.05
N ILE A 194 -3.12 -14.05 14.22
CA ILE A 194 -3.51 -12.63 14.19
C ILE A 194 -4.07 -12.26 12.81
N TRP A 195 -3.37 -12.65 11.74
CA TRP A 195 -3.82 -12.41 10.37
C TRP A 195 -5.19 -13.05 10.10
N ASP A 196 -5.34 -14.33 10.43
CA ASP A 196 -6.58 -15.08 10.19
C ASP A 196 -7.75 -14.53 11.01
N CYS A 197 -7.48 -14.01 12.21
CA CYS A 197 -8.48 -13.39 13.07
C CYS A 197 -8.96 -12.03 12.55
N LEU A 198 -8.03 -11.13 12.19
CA LEU A 198 -8.34 -9.72 11.92
C LEU A 198 -8.48 -9.37 10.43
N ILE A 199 -7.84 -10.12 9.54
CA ILE A 199 -7.85 -9.88 8.09
C ILE A 199 -8.58 -11.01 7.35
N GLY A 200 -8.19 -12.25 7.62
CA GLY A 200 -8.73 -13.44 6.95
C GLY A 200 -10.17 -13.78 7.33
N ASN A 201 -10.66 -13.27 8.46
CA ASN A 201 -12.01 -13.52 8.94
C ASN A 201 -13.04 -12.67 8.17
N PRO A 202 -14.03 -13.28 7.48
CA PRO A 202 -15.11 -12.55 6.81
C PRO A 202 -15.95 -11.68 7.76
N GLU A 203 -16.04 -12.05 9.04
CA GLU A 203 -16.80 -11.33 10.07
C GLU A 203 -16.02 -10.15 10.67
N ALA A 204 -14.72 -10.01 10.38
CA ALA A 204 -13.93 -8.87 10.83
C ALA A 204 -14.32 -7.59 10.08
N CYS A 205 -14.47 -6.49 10.82
CA CYS A 205 -14.85 -5.21 10.23
C CYS A 205 -13.66 -4.53 9.53
N ASN A 206 -13.92 -3.53 8.68
CA ASN A 206 -12.87 -2.85 7.93
C ASN A 206 -11.85 -2.14 8.84
N SER A 207 -12.28 -1.60 9.98
CA SER A 207 -11.38 -0.98 10.96
C SER A 207 -10.37 -1.97 11.54
N ASP A 208 -10.73 -3.24 11.70
CA ASP A 208 -9.87 -4.29 12.24
C ASP A 208 -8.78 -4.63 11.23
N LYS A 209 -9.20 -4.80 9.96
CA LYS A 209 -8.33 -5.07 8.83
C LYS A 209 -7.30 -3.95 8.69
N GLU A 210 -7.74 -2.70 8.65
CA GLU A 210 -6.86 -1.53 8.53
C GLU A 210 -5.89 -1.41 9.70
N THR A 211 -6.36 -1.62 10.93
CA THR A 211 -5.48 -1.59 12.11
C THR A 211 -4.44 -2.70 12.05
N CYS A 212 -4.83 -3.90 11.64
CA CYS A 212 -3.94 -5.04 11.50
C CYS A 212 -2.88 -4.81 10.40
N TYR A 213 -3.28 -4.27 9.24
CA TYR A 213 -2.35 -3.86 8.18
C TYR A 213 -1.34 -2.82 8.67
N GLN A 214 -1.80 -1.77 9.37
CA GLN A 214 -0.89 -0.76 9.94
C GLN A 214 0.06 -1.38 10.97
N TRP A 215 -0.43 -2.29 11.79
CA TRP A 215 0.35 -2.96 12.82
C TRP A 215 1.48 -3.81 12.20
N PHE A 216 1.17 -4.66 11.22
CA PHE A 216 2.18 -5.43 10.50
C PHE A 216 3.16 -4.55 9.71
N THR A 217 2.71 -3.41 9.19
CA THR A 217 3.58 -2.46 8.48
C THR A 217 4.59 -1.81 9.43
N ARG A 218 4.16 -1.41 10.63
CA ARG A 218 5.03 -0.79 11.65
C ARG A 218 5.97 -1.82 12.28
N GLY A 219 5.44 -3.00 12.63
CA GLY A 219 6.17 -4.08 13.27
C GLY A 219 6.92 -5.00 12.30
N LEU A 220 7.24 -4.54 11.09
CA LEU A 220 7.85 -5.38 10.06
C LEU A 220 9.23 -5.90 10.52
N ASN A 221 9.98 -5.10 11.28
CA ASN A 221 11.27 -5.52 11.85
C ASN A 221 11.14 -6.43 13.07
N ASP A 222 9.94 -6.56 13.64
CA ASP A 222 9.63 -7.45 14.77
C ASP A 222 9.25 -8.87 14.30
N LEU A 223 9.34 -9.12 12.99
CA LEU A 223 9.16 -10.44 12.38
C LEU A 223 10.51 -10.99 11.91
N GLU A 224 10.81 -12.25 12.20
CA GLU A 224 11.97 -12.92 11.60
C GLU A 224 11.87 -12.97 10.06
N GLY A 225 13.01 -13.12 9.38
CA GLY A 225 13.06 -13.20 7.92
C GLY A 225 12.11 -14.25 7.34
N ASP A 226 12.12 -15.45 7.91
CA ASP A 226 11.27 -16.56 7.49
C ASP A 226 9.79 -16.28 7.75
N THR A 227 9.46 -15.69 8.90
CA THR A 227 8.08 -15.29 9.24
C THR A 227 7.56 -14.24 8.27
N GLN A 228 8.37 -13.23 7.90
CA GLN A 228 7.98 -12.24 6.88
C GLN A 228 7.71 -12.91 5.53
N GLN A 229 8.59 -13.83 5.11
CA GLN A 229 8.46 -14.51 3.83
C GLN A 229 7.22 -15.42 3.79
N GLN A 230 6.95 -16.16 4.87
CA GLN A 230 5.75 -17.00 5.00
C GLN A 230 4.48 -16.16 5.04
N LEU A 231 4.44 -15.06 5.81
CA LEU A 231 3.28 -14.18 5.87
C LEU A 231 2.99 -13.57 4.50
N PHE A 232 4.03 -13.14 3.80
CA PHE A 232 3.85 -12.60 2.45
C PHE A 232 3.32 -13.65 1.48
N ARG A 233 3.98 -14.81 1.40
CA ARG A 233 3.64 -15.86 0.44
C ARG A 233 2.30 -16.53 0.74
N GLU A 234 2.01 -16.82 2.00
CA GLU A 234 0.86 -17.65 2.37
C GLU A 234 -0.39 -16.84 2.67
N LYS A 235 -0.26 -15.55 3.00
CA LYS A 235 -1.38 -14.70 3.41
C LYS A 235 -1.53 -13.47 2.53
N ILE A 236 -0.53 -12.59 2.50
CA ILE A 236 -0.63 -11.31 1.79
C ILE A 236 -0.91 -11.51 0.30
N LEU A 237 -0.10 -12.33 -0.38
CA LEU A 237 -0.23 -12.63 -1.82
C LEU A 237 -1.47 -13.48 -2.19
N LYS A 238 -2.25 -13.92 -1.18
CA LYS A 238 -3.52 -14.65 -1.39
C LYS A 238 -4.74 -13.81 -1.03
N THR A 239 -4.54 -12.55 -0.66
CA THR A 239 -5.64 -11.62 -0.38
C THR A 239 -6.36 -11.28 -1.69
N ASN A 240 -7.68 -11.17 -1.67
CA ASN A 240 -8.42 -10.72 -2.85
C ASN A 240 -8.09 -9.23 -3.15
N PRO A 241 -7.52 -8.90 -4.33
CA PRO A 241 -7.18 -7.52 -4.69
C PRO A 241 -8.37 -6.55 -4.64
N ALA A 242 -9.59 -7.06 -4.87
CA ALA A 242 -10.80 -6.25 -4.86
C ALA A 242 -11.19 -5.72 -3.46
N ASN A 243 -10.67 -6.35 -2.40
CA ASN A 243 -10.99 -6.00 -1.01
C ASN A 243 -9.92 -5.11 -0.34
N LEU A 244 -8.89 -4.69 -1.08
CA LEU A 244 -7.79 -3.91 -0.52
C LEU A 244 -8.19 -2.46 -0.28
N SER A 245 -7.90 -1.98 0.92
CA SER A 245 -7.87 -0.54 1.23
C SER A 245 -6.50 0.05 0.88
N VAL A 246 -6.38 1.39 0.87
CA VAL A 246 -5.11 2.09 0.67
C VAL A 246 -4.07 1.66 1.71
N ILE A 247 -4.50 1.52 2.96
CA ILE A 247 -3.67 1.02 4.07
C ILE A 247 -3.21 -0.43 3.82
N GLY A 248 -4.10 -1.29 3.31
CA GLY A 248 -3.73 -2.65 2.93
C GLY A 248 -2.71 -2.70 1.80
N PHE A 249 -2.85 -1.83 0.80
CA PHE A 249 -1.88 -1.69 -0.28
C PHE A 249 -0.52 -1.18 0.20
N ASP A 250 -0.48 -0.24 1.14
CA ASP A 250 0.77 0.21 1.78
C ASP A 250 1.46 -0.92 2.53
N CYS A 251 0.71 -1.76 3.24
CA CYS A 251 1.25 -2.96 3.89
C CYS A 251 1.87 -3.92 2.86
N ILE A 252 1.18 -4.17 1.73
CA ILE A 252 1.72 -5.02 0.66
C ILE A 252 3.03 -4.47 0.11
N LYS A 253 3.10 -3.16 -0.18
CA LYS A 253 4.34 -2.51 -0.65
C LYS A 253 5.48 -2.66 0.36
N ALA A 254 5.21 -2.46 1.65
CA ALA A 254 6.22 -2.60 2.70
C ALA A 254 6.80 -4.02 2.76
N PHE A 255 5.96 -5.06 2.68
CA PHE A 255 6.41 -6.44 2.62
C PHE A 255 7.15 -6.77 1.31
N PHE A 256 6.63 -6.31 0.18
CA PHE A 256 7.27 -6.47 -1.12
C PHE A 256 8.70 -5.91 -1.11
N GLU A 257 8.88 -4.69 -0.61
CA GLU A 257 10.19 -4.04 -0.50
C GLU A 257 11.10 -4.80 0.45
N SER A 258 10.66 -5.06 1.70
CA SER A 258 11.46 -5.75 2.71
C SER A 258 11.97 -7.11 2.22
N ILE A 259 11.08 -7.93 1.66
CA ILE A 259 11.41 -9.28 1.22
C ILE A 259 12.34 -9.27 0.02
N ASN A 260 12.09 -8.42 -0.97
CA ASN A 260 12.96 -8.37 -2.14
C ASN A 260 14.31 -7.71 -1.83
N ILE A 261 14.41 -6.81 -0.84
CA ILE A 261 15.69 -6.32 -0.31
C ILE A 261 16.46 -7.46 0.38
N LYS A 262 15.81 -8.21 1.27
CA LYS A 262 16.44 -9.36 1.97
C LYS A 262 16.91 -10.43 0.99
N ASN A 263 16.16 -10.66 -0.09
CA ASN A 263 16.51 -11.59 -1.16
C ASN A 263 17.57 -11.04 -2.15
N LEU A 264 18.12 -9.85 -1.89
CA LEU A 264 19.11 -9.18 -2.74
C LEU A 264 18.63 -8.96 -4.19
N LYS A 265 17.31 -8.80 -4.38
CA LYS A 265 16.67 -8.49 -5.67
C LYS A 265 16.39 -6.99 -5.80
N LEU A 266 16.16 -6.32 -4.68
CA LEU A 266 16.12 -4.86 -4.57
C LEU A 266 17.28 -4.35 -3.73
N LYS A 267 17.71 -3.13 -4.04
CA LYS A 267 18.70 -2.39 -3.27
C LYS A 267 18.18 -1.00 -2.97
N LYS A 268 18.24 -0.57 -1.71
CA LYS A 268 17.89 0.79 -1.32
C LYS A 268 19.09 1.72 -1.53
N SER A 269 18.87 2.83 -2.24
CA SER A 269 19.85 3.89 -2.50
C SER A 269 19.23 5.25 -2.16
N GLY A 270 19.42 5.67 -0.90
CA GLY A 270 18.71 6.84 -0.36
C GLY A 270 17.19 6.60 -0.30
N THR A 271 16.44 7.45 -1.00
CA THR A 271 14.98 7.31 -1.17
C THR A 271 14.58 6.44 -2.36
N LEU A 272 15.53 6.05 -3.21
CA LEU A 272 15.28 5.25 -4.40
C LEU A 272 15.46 3.76 -4.12
N LEU A 273 14.64 2.94 -4.78
CA LEU A 273 14.79 1.50 -4.85
C LEU A 273 15.34 1.14 -6.22
N ILE A 274 16.36 0.30 -6.27
CA ILE A 274 17.00 -0.16 -7.49
C ILE A 274 16.77 -1.66 -7.61
N VAL A 275 16.29 -2.10 -8.76
CA VAL A 275 16.10 -3.52 -9.08
C VAL A 275 17.41 -4.11 -9.57
N GLU A 276 17.91 -5.11 -8.84
CA GLU A 276 19.12 -5.87 -9.16
C GLU A 276 18.80 -7.20 -9.88
N LYS A 277 17.60 -7.75 -9.66
CA LYS A 277 17.09 -8.97 -10.33
C LYS A 277 15.60 -8.83 -10.64
N LEU A 278 15.18 -9.29 -11.82
CA LEU A 278 13.82 -9.12 -12.35
C LEU A 278 12.78 -10.05 -11.71
N ASP A 279 13.19 -11.14 -11.09
CA ASP A 279 12.32 -12.18 -10.53
C ASP A 279 11.73 -11.79 -9.15
N LEU A 280 11.11 -10.62 -9.05
CA LEU A 280 10.62 -10.04 -7.80
C LEU A 280 9.41 -10.82 -7.25
N MET A 281 9.49 -11.23 -5.97
CA MET A 281 8.39 -11.89 -5.29
C MET A 281 7.23 -10.91 -5.10
N GLY A 282 6.02 -11.30 -5.50
CA GLY A 282 4.83 -10.46 -5.40
C GLY A 282 4.58 -9.55 -6.59
N LEU A 283 5.45 -9.53 -7.62
CA LEU A 283 5.22 -8.71 -8.82
C LEU A 283 3.95 -9.13 -9.56
N GLU A 284 3.68 -10.44 -9.64
CA GLU A 284 2.42 -10.96 -10.21
C GLU A 284 1.19 -10.45 -9.46
N PHE A 285 1.28 -10.35 -8.14
CA PHE A 285 0.18 -9.85 -7.33
C PHE A 285 -0.03 -8.34 -7.52
N LEU A 286 1.04 -7.57 -7.76
CA LEU A 286 0.90 -6.17 -8.17
C LEU A 286 0.16 -6.02 -9.50
N TRP A 287 0.38 -6.92 -10.46
CA TRP A 287 -0.42 -6.97 -11.69
C TRP A 287 -1.90 -7.23 -11.39
N GLN A 288 -2.21 -8.20 -10.53
CA GLN A 288 -3.59 -8.47 -10.13
C GLN A 288 -4.24 -7.24 -9.46
N ILE A 289 -3.51 -6.54 -8.57
CA ILE A 289 -3.98 -5.30 -7.94
C ILE A 289 -4.22 -4.21 -8.98
N ALA A 290 -3.27 -3.99 -9.88
CA ALA A 290 -3.39 -3.01 -10.93
C ALA A 290 -4.63 -3.25 -11.79
N LEU A 291 -4.93 -4.50 -12.13
CA LEU A 291 -6.01 -4.84 -13.07
C LEU A 291 -7.37 -4.99 -12.40
N GLU A 292 -7.43 -5.53 -11.18
CA GLU A 292 -8.68 -5.99 -10.56
C GLU A 292 -9.17 -5.07 -9.42
N SER A 293 -8.36 -4.13 -8.93
CA SER A 293 -8.77 -3.27 -7.81
C SER A 293 -9.93 -2.35 -8.21
N PRO A 294 -11.02 -2.24 -7.43
CA PRO A 294 -12.09 -1.28 -7.71
C PRO A 294 -11.68 0.17 -7.45
N SER A 295 -10.58 0.41 -6.71
CA SER A 295 -10.08 1.75 -6.43
C SER A 295 -9.09 2.19 -7.51
N GLU A 296 -9.44 3.25 -8.24
CA GLU A 296 -8.55 3.87 -9.22
C GLU A 296 -7.24 4.36 -8.60
N GLU A 297 -7.27 4.86 -7.36
CA GLU A 297 -6.06 5.30 -6.66
C GLU A 297 -5.08 4.13 -6.45
N ILE A 298 -5.59 2.99 -5.99
CA ILE A 298 -4.79 1.78 -5.74
C ILE A 298 -4.28 1.20 -7.07
N ALA A 299 -5.15 1.12 -8.08
CA ALA A 299 -4.80 0.61 -9.40
C ALA A 299 -3.67 1.44 -10.03
N ASN A 300 -3.81 2.78 -10.07
CA ASN A 300 -2.79 3.67 -10.60
C ASN A 300 -1.47 3.58 -9.83
N ALA A 301 -1.53 3.51 -8.49
CA ALA A 301 -0.33 3.34 -7.67
C ALA A 301 0.37 1.99 -7.95
N ALA A 302 -0.38 0.92 -8.19
CA ALA A 302 0.16 -0.38 -8.60
C ALA A 302 0.77 -0.34 -10.00
N ILE A 303 0.12 0.29 -10.99
CA ILE A 303 0.67 0.52 -12.34
C ILE A 303 2.01 1.24 -12.26
N HIS A 304 2.08 2.34 -11.50
CA HIS A 304 3.34 3.06 -11.29
C HIS A 304 4.42 2.20 -10.61
N HIS A 305 4.04 1.31 -9.69
CA HIS A 305 4.99 0.41 -9.05
C HIS A 305 5.52 -0.65 -10.02
N ILE A 306 4.65 -1.25 -10.84
CA ILE A 306 5.05 -2.17 -11.92
C ILE A 306 6.03 -1.47 -12.87
N MET A 307 5.70 -0.24 -13.30
CA MET A 307 6.58 0.58 -14.14
C MET A 307 7.98 0.78 -13.56
N LYS A 308 8.06 1.05 -12.25
CA LYS A 308 9.33 1.16 -11.53
C LYS A 308 10.11 -0.15 -11.54
N MET A 309 9.44 -1.23 -11.17
CA MET A 309 10.06 -2.54 -11.01
C MET A 309 10.45 -3.21 -12.33
N SER A 310 9.77 -2.85 -13.43
CA SER A 310 10.01 -3.43 -14.74
C SER A 310 11.00 -2.65 -15.62
N TYR A 311 11.19 -1.35 -15.40
CA TYR A 311 12.14 -0.58 -16.24
C TYR A 311 12.75 0.66 -15.58
N THR A 312 11.96 1.57 -15.01
CA THR A 312 12.50 2.90 -14.65
C THR A 312 13.49 2.85 -13.49
N SER A 313 13.37 1.85 -12.63
CA SER A 313 14.23 1.66 -11.45
C SER A 313 15.20 0.48 -11.58
N LEU A 314 15.46 -0.01 -12.79
CA LEU A 314 16.44 -1.08 -13.00
C LEU A 314 17.88 -0.60 -12.83
N SER A 315 18.74 -1.47 -12.31
CA SER A 315 20.18 -1.22 -12.27
C SER A 315 20.76 -1.11 -13.69
N PRO A 316 21.87 -0.35 -13.89
CA PRO A 316 22.50 -0.22 -15.20
C PRO A 316 22.90 -1.57 -15.82
N LYS A 317 23.18 -2.57 -14.99
CA LYS A 317 23.51 -3.93 -15.42
C LYS A 317 22.34 -4.60 -16.15
N LEU A 318 21.12 -4.44 -15.66
CA LEU A 318 19.92 -5.02 -16.28
C LEU A 318 19.55 -4.29 -17.58
N LYS A 319 19.81 -2.98 -17.66
CA LYS A 319 19.54 -2.16 -18.86
C LYS A 319 20.55 -2.34 -20.00
N LYS A 320 21.46 -3.33 -19.94
CA LYS A 320 22.36 -3.62 -21.06
C LYS A 320 21.62 -4.18 -22.28
N ASP A 321 20.61 -5.01 -22.06
CA ASP A 321 19.76 -5.56 -23.12
C ASP A 321 18.33 -5.00 -23.01
N GLN A 322 18.18 -3.73 -23.39
CA GLN A 322 16.90 -3.03 -23.29
C GLN A 322 15.85 -3.63 -24.22
N VAL A 323 16.26 -4.14 -25.38
CA VAL A 323 15.35 -4.75 -26.35
C VAL A 323 14.70 -6.00 -25.76
N ALA A 324 15.46 -6.87 -25.08
CA ALA A 324 14.88 -8.02 -24.40
C ALA A 324 13.90 -7.59 -23.29
N LEU A 325 14.22 -6.54 -22.53
CA LEU A 325 13.32 -6.00 -21.50
C LEU A 325 12.00 -5.51 -22.09
N HIS A 326 12.06 -4.73 -23.18
CA HIS A 326 10.89 -4.23 -23.87
C HIS A 326 10.04 -5.37 -24.44
N LYS A 327 10.66 -6.34 -25.11
CA LYS A 327 9.97 -7.54 -25.62
C LYS A 327 9.27 -8.32 -24.51
N ALA A 328 9.95 -8.55 -23.39
CA ALA A 328 9.39 -9.27 -22.25
C ALA A 328 8.17 -8.54 -21.67
N PHE A 329 8.26 -7.23 -21.47
CA PHE A 329 7.15 -6.44 -20.94
C PHE A 329 5.95 -6.39 -21.90
N ILE A 330 6.21 -6.17 -23.19
CA ILE A 330 5.16 -6.15 -24.22
C ILE A 330 4.47 -7.52 -24.30
N ALA A 331 5.24 -8.61 -24.34
CA ALA A 331 4.68 -9.97 -24.37
C ALA A 331 3.81 -10.25 -23.15
N GLU A 332 4.20 -9.75 -21.97
CA GLU A 332 3.46 -9.92 -20.73
C GLU A 332 2.14 -9.11 -20.71
N CYS A 333 2.12 -7.93 -21.34
CA CYS A 333 0.90 -7.16 -21.61
C CYS A 333 -0.01 -7.90 -22.61
N SER A 334 0.55 -8.33 -23.75
CA SER A 334 -0.19 -9.03 -24.81
C SER A 334 -0.85 -10.30 -24.28
N LYS A 335 -0.10 -11.12 -23.54
CA LYS A 335 -0.61 -12.35 -22.92
C LYS A 335 -1.81 -12.08 -22.02
N ARG A 336 -1.78 -11.04 -21.19
CA ARG A 336 -2.92 -10.68 -20.33
C ARG A 336 -4.08 -10.12 -21.12
N LEU A 337 -3.80 -9.33 -22.14
CA LEU A 337 -4.81 -8.78 -23.02
C LEU A 337 -5.55 -9.88 -23.78
N GLU A 338 -4.83 -10.86 -24.34
CA GLU A 338 -5.40 -12.06 -24.97
C GLU A 338 -6.29 -12.85 -24.00
N LEU A 339 -5.81 -13.09 -22.77
CA LEU A 339 -6.59 -13.81 -21.76
C LEU A 339 -7.89 -13.06 -21.39
N ALA A 340 -7.82 -11.74 -21.25
CA ALA A 340 -8.99 -10.91 -20.99
C ALA A 340 -9.97 -10.92 -22.17
N SER A 341 -9.47 -10.83 -23.40
CA SER A 341 -10.25 -10.86 -24.64
C SER A 341 -10.94 -12.20 -24.89
N ILE A 342 -10.25 -13.33 -24.70
CA ILE A 342 -10.86 -14.68 -24.81
C ILE A 342 -11.97 -14.83 -23.79
N THR A 343 -11.71 -14.39 -22.55
CA THR A 343 -12.68 -14.46 -21.46
C THR A 343 -13.91 -13.59 -21.74
N MET A 344 -13.76 -12.50 -22.50
CA MET A 344 -14.88 -11.67 -23.00
C MET A 344 -15.72 -12.40 -24.04
N GLY A 345 -15.08 -12.96 -25.08
CA GLY A 345 -15.76 -13.74 -26.13
C GLY A 345 -16.50 -14.96 -25.59
N GLY A 346 -15.91 -15.65 -24.61
CA GLY A 346 -16.56 -16.77 -23.91
C GLY A 346 -17.80 -16.36 -23.12
N THR A 347 -17.79 -15.21 -22.44
CA THR A 347 -19.00 -14.67 -21.78
C THR A 347 -20.08 -14.29 -22.77
N ALA A 348 -19.72 -13.70 -23.92
CA ALA A 348 -20.70 -13.33 -24.94
C ALA A 348 -21.43 -14.57 -25.48
N LEU A 349 -20.69 -15.66 -25.74
CA LEU A 349 -21.25 -16.95 -26.13
C LEU A 349 -22.13 -17.55 -25.01
N ALA A 350 -21.67 -17.53 -23.76
CA ALA A 350 -22.44 -18.05 -22.63
C ALA A 350 -23.75 -17.26 -22.40
N ILE A 351 -23.72 -15.92 -22.54
CA ILE A 351 -24.91 -15.07 -22.46
C ILE A 351 -25.85 -15.35 -23.62
N ALA A 352 -25.34 -15.48 -24.85
CA ALA A 352 -26.14 -15.81 -26.03
C ALA A 352 -26.81 -17.17 -25.90
N ILE A 353 -26.09 -18.18 -25.40
CA ILE A 353 -26.67 -19.51 -25.09
C ILE A 353 -27.72 -19.37 -24.00
N SER A 354 -27.44 -18.69 -22.89
CA SER A 354 -28.41 -18.52 -21.79
C SER A 354 -29.68 -17.78 -22.22
N GLN A 355 -29.56 -16.78 -23.10
CA GLN A 355 -30.69 -16.07 -23.71
C GLN A 355 -31.45 -16.98 -24.67
N ALA A 356 -30.77 -17.73 -25.54
CA ALA A 356 -31.39 -18.70 -26.44
C ALA A 356 -32.09 -19.84 -25.69
N THR A 357 -31.51 -20.34 -24.60
CA THR A 357 -32.11 -21.33 -23.71
C THR A 357 -33.32 -20.76 -22.97
N ARG A 358 -33.27 -19.49 -22.50
CA ARG A 358 -34.45 -18.82 -21.91
C ARG A 358 -35.60 -18.65 -22.91
N VAL A 359 -35.29 -18.36 -24.16
CA VAL A 359 -36.28 -18.28 -25.24
C VAL A 359 -36.83 -19.66 -25.62
N SER A 360 -36.07 -20.74 -25.37
CA SER A 360 -36.45 -22.11 -25.73
C SER A 360 -37.11 -22.92 -24.61
N THR A 361 -36.90 -22.60 -23.33
CA THR A 361 -37.51 -23.30 -22.19
C THR A 361 -38.21 -22.31 -21.26
N ALA A 362 -39.42 -21.91 -21.65
CA ALA A 362 -40.37 -21.15 -20.82
C ALA A 362 -41.05 -22.00 -19.72
N ALA A 363 -40.49 -23.14 -19.32
CA ALA A 363 -41.07 -23.99 -18.29
C ALA A 363 -39.99 -24.61 -17.39
N THR A 364 -40.00 -24.18 -16.13
CA THR A 364 -39.57 -24.91 -14.92
C THR A 364 -38.18 -25.55 -14.90
N ILE A 365 -37.16 -24.82 -14.42
CA ILE A 365 -35.98 -25.40 -13.74
C ILE A 365 -35.56 -24.50 -12.54
N PRO A 366 -35.10 -25.06 -11.39
CA PRO A 366 -34.79 -24.31 -10.16
C PRO A 366 -33.49 -23.49 -10.26
N GLU A 367 -33.39 -22.44 -9.45
CA GLU A 367 -32.21 -21.57 -9.30
C GLU A 367 -30.95 -22.39 -8.95
N VAL A 368 -30.08 -22.58 -9.95
CA VAL A 368 -28.69 -22.98 -9.72
C VAL A 368 -27.93 -21.73 -9.31
N SER A 369 -27.41 -21.74 -8.08
CA SER A 369 -26.52 -20.72 -7.53
C SER A 369 -25.41 -20.36 -8.51
N SER A 370 -25.55 -19.22 -9.18
CA SER A 370 -24.58 -18.71 -10.13
C SER A 370 -23.31 -18.31 -9.39
N VAL A 371 -22.19 -18.96 -9.71
CA VAL A 371 -20.85 -18.41 -9.42
C VAL A 371 -20.83 -16.98 -9.99
N PRO A 372 -20.43 -15.94 -9.22
CA PRO A 372 -20.44 -14.58 -9.73
C PRO A 372 -19.48 -14.49 -10.91
N CYS A 373 -20.03 -14.41 -12.13
CA CYS A 373 -19.24 -14.06 -13.30
C CYS A 373 -18.90 -12.57 -13.15
N PRO A 374 -17.63 -12.14 -13.33
CA PRO A 374 -17.29 -10.72 -13.33
C PRO A 374 -18.19 -10.01 -14.34
N SER A 375 -18.79 -8.88 -13.92
CA SER A 375 -19.63 -8.09 -14.82
C SER A 375 -18.82 -7.73 -16.07
N ARG A 376 -19.52 -7.57 -17.20
CA ARG A 376 -18.91 -7.12 -18.46
C ARG A 376 -18.04 -5.87 -18.26
N SER A 377 -18.46 -4.97 -17.36
CA SER A 377 -17.71 -3.77 -16.95
C SER A 377 -16.38 -4.07 -16.26
N ALA A 378 -16.31 -5.06 -15.37
CA ALA A 378 -15.07 -5.43 -14.69
C ALA A 378 -14.01 -5.97 -15.68
N LYS A 379 -14.45 -6.65 -16.74
CA LYS A 379 -13.55 -7.15 -17.78
C LYS A 379 -13.03 -6.04 -18.70
N TYR A 380 -13.88 -5.08 -19.07
CA TYR A 380 -13.42 -3.90 -19.81
C TYR A 380 -12.41 -3.08 -19.01
N LEU A 381 -12.60 -2.96 -17.69
CA LEU A 381 -11.65 -2.28 -16.81
C LEU A 381 -10.26 -2.93 -16.84
N VAL A 382 -10.16 -4.26 -16.85
CA VAL A 382 -8.88 -4.97 -16.97
C VAL A 382 -8.19 -4.60 -18.29
N ILE A 383 -8.94 -4.57 -19.38
CA ILE A 383 -8.43 -4.29 -20.73
C ILE A 383 -7.97 -2.83 -20.83
N GLU A 384 -8.79 -1.89 -20.36
CA GLU A 384 -8.46 -0.47 -20.25
C GLU A 384 -7.14 -0.28 -19.50
N ARG A 385 -7.00 -0.91 -18.33
CA ARG A 385 -5.80 -0.77 -17.50
C ARG A 385 -4.56 -1.41 -18.10
N LEU A 386 -4.70 -2.51 -18.85
CA LEU A 386 -3.59 -3.08 -19.63
C LEU A 386 -3.12 -2.11 -20.71
N LEU A 387 -4.04 -1.47 -21.43
CA LEU A 387 -3.72 -0.47 -22.44
C LEU A 387 -3.06 0.77 -21.82
N VAL A 388 -3.59 1.26 -20.69
CA VAL A 388 -3.00 2.36 -19.93
C VAL A 388 -1.58 2.02 -19.49
N LEU A 389 -1.36 0.81 -18.97
CA LEU A 389 -0.05 0.37 -18.52
C LEU A 389 0.94 0.24 -19.70
N ALA A 390 0.53 -0.31 -20.84
CA ALA A 390 1.36 -0.40 -22.03
C ALA A 390 1.71 1.00 -22.58
N ARG A 391 0.72 1.90 -22.67
CA ARG A 391 0.90 3.28 -23.08
C ARG A 391 1.86 4.01 -22.14
N MET A 392 1.62 3.94 -20.83
CA MET A 392 2.50 4.53 -19.82
C MET A 392 3.92 4.02 -19.94
N TYR A 393 4.10 2.73 -20.21
CA TYR A 393 5.43 2.16 -20.42
C TYR A 393 6.14 2.76 -21.63
N ILE A 394 5.48 2.76 -22.78
CA ILE A 394 6.04 3.30 -24.02
C ILE A 394 6.36 4.79 -23.84
N THR A 395 5.40 5.59 -23.39
CA THR A 395 5.58 7.04 -23.20
C THR A 395 6.68 7.35 -22.19
N THR A 396 6.74 6.67 -21.05
CA THR A 396 7.76 6.94 -20.01
C THR A 396 9.18 6.67 -20.49
N VAL A 397 9.37 5.64 -21.32
CA VAL A 397 10.67 5.30 -21.89
C VAL A 397 11.00 6.21 -23.06
N GLU A 398 10.08 6.41 -23.98
CA GLU A 398 10.31 7.25 -25.18
C GLU A 398 10.43 8.74 -24.84
N ASP A 399 9.86 9.22 -23.73
CA ASP A 399 10.08 10.59 -23.24
C ASP A 399 11.52 10.85 -22.78
N GLN A 400 12.32 9.80 -22.56
CA GLN A 400 13.75 9.94 -22.29
C GLN A 400 14.58 10.06 -23.57
N TYR A 401 13.98 9.83 -24.74
CA TYR A 401 14.61 9.96 -26.04
C TYR A 401 14.40 11.38 -26.59
N HIS A 402 15.49 12.15 -26.65
CA HIS A 402 15.46 13.57 -27.01
C HIS A 402 15.93 13.84 -28.45
N ASP A 403 16.47 12.82 -29.12
CA ASP A 403 16.92 12.94 -30.50
C ASP A 403 15.73 12.98 -31.47
N VAL A 404 15.98 13.45 -32.69
CA VAL A 404 14.95 13.57 -33.72
C VAL A 404 14.54 12.17 -34.18
N ARG A 405 13.25 11.87 -34.04
CA ARG A 405 12.65 10.61 -34.48
C ARG A 405 12.54 10.55 -36.00
N THR A 406 13.05 9.47 -36.59
CA THR A 406 12.86 9.10 -38.00
C THR A 406 11.78 8.04 -38.17
N ILE A 407 11.61 7.17 -37.16
CA ILE A 407 10.51 6.23 -37.03
C ILE A 407 9.44 6.90 -36.17
N LEU A 408 8.49 7.53 -36.86
CA LEU A 408 7.43 8.30 -36.20
C LEU A 408 6.53 7.37 -35.38
N PRO A 409 6.19 7.74 -34.12
CA PRO A 409 5.12 7.06 -33.41
C PRO A 409 3.81 7.20 -34.18
N HIS A 410 2.90 6.24 -34.03
CA HIS A 410 1.64 6.21 -34.80
C HIS A 410 0.86 7.53 -34.75
N GLY A 411 0.78 8.18 -33.58
CA GLY A 411 0.11 9.48 -33.44
C GLY A 411 0.72 10.63 -34.25
N ALA A 412 1.96 10.50 -34.72
CA ALA A 412 2.68 11.49 -35.53
C ALA A 412 2.78 11.11 -37.02
N SER A 413 2.31 9.92 -37.41
CA SER A 413 2.43 9.44 -38.80
C SER A 413 1.35 9.98 -39.74
N PHE A 414 0.34 10.66 -39.21
CA PHE A 414 -0.76 11.26 -39.97
C PHE A 414 -1.07 12.68 -39.47
N GLN A 415 -1.61 13.51 -40.36
CA GLN A 415 -2.00 14.88 -40.02
C GLN A 415 -3.25 14.88 -39.14
N GLY A 416 -3.19 15.62 -38.04
CA GLY A 416 -4.36 15.87 -37.19
C GLY A 416 -5.18 17.06 -37.71
N PRO A 417 -6.22 17.47 -36.97
CA PRO A 417 -6.89 18.75 -37.20
C PRO A 417 -5.88 19.90 -37.42
N PRO A 418 -6.09 20.75 -38.44
CA PRO A 418 -5.21 21.90 -38.68
C PRO A 418 -5.31 22.88 -37.51
N ILE A 419 -4.18 23.52 -37.21
CA ILE A 419 -4.09 24.57 -36.19
C ILE A 419 -3.15 25.66 -36.66
N THR A 420 -3.53 26.92 -36.45
CA THR A 420 -2.72 28.08 -36.85
C THR A 420 -2.28 28.87 -35.64
N PHE A 421 -0.98 29.16 -35.54
CA PHE A 421 -0.43 30.01 -34.49
C PHE A 421 -0.03 31.38 -35.02
N GLN A 422 -0.14 32.41 -34.18
CA GLN A 422 0.46 33.70 -34.46
C GLN A 422 1.86 33.75 -33.86
N VAL A 423 2.90 33.68 -34.68
CA VAL A 423 4.29 33.70 -34.20
C VAL A 423 4.78 35.14 -34.12
N CYS A 424 5.20 35.58 -32.94
CA CYS A 424 5.76 36.90 -32.69
C CYS A 424 7.24 36.78 -32.27
N CYS A 425 8.14 37.14 -33.17
CA CYS A 425 9.57 37.12 -32.90
C CYS A 425 10.05 38.51 -32.44
N GLU A 426 10.88 38.56 -31.40
CA GLU A 426 11.40 39.84 -30.88
C GLU A 426 12.63 40.35 -31.63
N SER A 427 13.48 39.43 -32.13
CA SER A 427 14.78 39.77 -32.73
C SER A 427 15.19 38.75 -33.79
N PRO A 428 15.03 39.05 -35.10
CA PRO A 428 14.46 40.29 -35.64
C PRO A 428 12.96 40.38 -35.38
N ARG A 429 12.44 41.61 -35.23
CA ARG A 429 11.01 41.83 -34.99
C ARG A 429 10.20 41.43 -36.22
N MET A 430 9.46 40.32 -36.12
CA MET A 430 8.62 39.81 -37.19
C MET A 430 7.40 39.11 -36.61
N GLU A 431 6.28 39.18 -37.33
CA GLU A 431 5.06 38.48 -36.97
C GLU A 431 4.52 37.75 -38.20
N PHE A 432 4.14 36.48 -38.04
CA PHE A 432 3.60 35.69 -39.13
C PHE A 432 2.70 34.55 -38.63
N PRO A 433 1.66 34.19 -39.40
CA PRO A 433 0.90 32.99 -39.13
C PRO A 433 1.74 31.75 -39.44
N CYS A 434 1.77 30.79 -38.53
CA CYS A 434 2.41 29.50 -38.71
C CYS A 434 1.35 28.39 -38.73
N VAL A 435 1.17 27.77 -39.91
CA VAL A 435 0.22 26.67 -40.08
C VAL A 435 0.85 25.35 -39.65
N SER A 436 0.11 24.61 -38.85
CA SER A 436 0.49 23.33 -38.26
C SER A 436 -0.72 22.40 -38.18
N HIS A 437 -0.55 21.25 -37.53
CA HIS A 437 -1.64 20.34 -37.19
C HIS A 437 -1.41 19.74 -35.80
N THR A 438 -2.47 19.30 -35.14
CA THR A 438 -2.42 18.81 -33.75
C THR A 438 -1.50 17.61 -33.52
N ASN A 439 -1.25 16.80 -34.55
CA ASN A 439 -0.30 15.68 -34.55
C ASN A 439 1.15 16.07 -34.94
N GLU A 440 1.45 17.35 -35.19
CA GLU A 440 2.80 17.78 -35.54
C GLU A 440 3.63 17.86 -34.24
N SER A 441 4.90 17.49 -34.31
CA SER A 441 5.79 17.59 -33.15
C SER A 441 6.20 19.04 -32.89
N LEU A 442 6.47 19.36 -31.63
CA LEU A 442 7.04 20.66 -31.25
C LEU A 442 8.36 20.93 -31.96
N TYR A 443 9.17 19.88 -32.20
CA TYR A 443 10.39 20.01 -32.99
C TYR A 443 10.12 20.56 -34.40
N ASN A 444 9.11 20.05 -35.09
CA ASN A 444 8.80 20.49 -36.45
C ASN A 444 8.24 21.92 -36.48
N LEU A 445 7.38 22.27 -35.51
CA LEU A 445 6.92 23.65 -35.33
C LEU A 445 8.10 24.61 -35.09
N ARG A 446 9.01 24.24 -34.16
CA ARG A 446 10.23 24.99 -33.87
C ARG A 446 11.12 25.13 -35.09
N ARG A 447 11.28 24.06 -35.88
CA ARG A 447 12.04 24.07 -37.12
C ARG A 447 11.46 25.03 -38.15
N LYS A 448 10.13 25.04 -38.34
CA LYS A 448 9.44 26.00 -39.24
C LYS A 448 9.73 27.45 -38.83
N VAL A 449 9.66 27.74 -37.53
CA VAL A 449 9.95 29.07 -36.98
C VAL A 449 11.43 29.43 -37.16
N ALA A 450 12.35 28.53 -36.79
CA ALA A 450 13.79 28.75 -36.92
C ALA A 450 14.22 29.00 -38.37
N GLN A 451 13.66 28.22 -39.32
CA GLN A 451 13.88 28.41 -40.75
C GLN A 451 13.39 29.78 -41.23
N LYS A 452 12.21 30.22 -40.77
CA LYS A 452 11.68 31.55 -41.11
C LYS A 452 12.55 32.69 -40.56
N MET A 453 13.16 32.47 -39.40
CA MET A 453 14.09 33.42 -38.77
C MET A 453 15.54 33.33 -39.27
N GLY A 454 15.87 32.33 -40.10
CA GLY A 454 17.24 32.10 -40.58
C GLY A 454 18.22 31.69 -39.47
N THR A 455 17.78 30.84 -38.52
CA THR A 455 18.60 30.35 -37.40
C THR A 455 18.35 28.86 -37.12
N THR A 456 19.00 28.29 -36.10
CA THR A 456 18.83 26.89 -35.68
C THR A 456 17.78 26.75 -34.57
N CYS A 457 17.27 25.53 -34.40
CA CYS A 457 16.30 25.21 -33.35
C CYS A 457 16.83 25.47 -31.94
N GLU A 458 18.13 25.27 -31.69
CA GLU A 458 18.73 25.52 -30.36
C GLU A 458 18.81 27.02 -30.03
N ASN A 459 18.88 27.86 -31.05
CA ASN A 459 19.07 29.31 -30.88
C ASN A 459 17.76 30.07 -30.62
N ILE A 460 16.61 29.37 -30.63
CA ILE A 460 15.30 29.98 -30.41
C ILE A 460 14.62 29.44 -29.16
N HIS A 461 14.16 30.37 -28.33
CA HIS A 461 13.28 30.11 -27.20
C HIS A 461 11.85 30.46 -27.59
N MET A 462 10.91 29.54 -27.33
CA MET A 462 9.50 29.72 -27.68
C MET A 462 8.66 29.70 -26.39
N SER A 463 7.69 30.60 -26.29
CA SER A 463 6.69 30.58 -25.22
C SER A 463 5.29 30.89 -25.72
N ALA A 464 4.27 30.32 -25.08
CA ALA A 464 2.86 30.58 -25.35
C ALA A 464 2.21 31.11 -24.06
N GLY A 465 1.92 32.41 -24.03
CA GLY A 465 1.64 33.12 -22.77
C GLY A 465 2.80 32.97 -21.78
N ASP A 466 2.49 32.50 -20.56
CA ASP A 466 3.50 32.26 -19.50
C ASP A 466 4.18 30.89 -19.62
N ARG A 467 3.76 30.05 -20.59
CA ARG A 467 4.27 28.67 -20.73
C ARG A 467 5.49 28.64 -21.65
N ILE A 468 6.62 28.18 -21.12
CA ILE A 468 7.83 27.95 -21.90
C ILE A 468 7.75 26.61 -22.63
N LEU A 469 7.95 26.63 -23.95
CA LEU A 469 8.03 25.44 -24.78
C LEU A 469 9.48 24.93 -24.79
N LEU A 470 9.81 24.06 -23.84
CA LEU A 470 11.16 23.53 -23.61
C LEU A 470 11.65 22.63 -24.76
N LEU A 471 12.96 22.63 -25.02
CA LEU A 471 13.60 21.71 -25.97
C LEU A 471 13.43 20.24 -25.56
N THR A 472 13.35 19.95 -24.26
CA THR A 472 13.09 18.60 -23.73
C THR A 472 11.70 18.05 -24.10
N LYS A 473 10.79 18.91 -24.56
CA LYS A 473 9.44 18.53 -25.03
C LYS A 473 9.36 18.47 -26.56
N ASN A 474 10.47 18.54 -27.28
CA ASN A 474 10.48 18.55 -28.75
C ASN A 474 9.81 17.30 -29.38
N ASN A 475 9.80 16.18 -28.67
CA ASN A 475 9.13 14.95 -29.07
C ASN A 475 7.61 14.98 -28.88
N LYS A 476 7.07 15.93 -28.10
CA LYS A 476 5.63 16.06 -27.83
C LYS A 476 4.89 16.59 -29.05
N LEU A 477 3.68 16.07 -29.25
CA LEU A 477 2.75 16.54 -30.26
C LEU A 477 2.06 17.81 -29.78
N ILE A 478 1.64 18.66 -30.72
CA ILE A 478 0.97 19.92 -30.40
C ILE A 478 -0.28 19.73 -29.54
N ARG A 479 -1.07 18.69 -29.78
CA ARG A 479 -2.23 18.34 -28.92
C ARG A 479 -1.88 18.06 -27.46
N GLU A 480 -0.66 17.64 -27.18
CA GLU A 480 -0.18 17.32 -25.82
C GLU A 480 0.36 18.55 -25.09
N LEU A 481 0.47 19.69 -25.79
CA LEU A 481 1.01 20.94 -25.25
C LEU A 481 -0.08 21.92 -24.81
N GLU A 482 -1.36 21.53 -24.93
CA GLU A 482 -2.52 22.37 -24.62
C GLU A 482 -2.43 23.73 -25.33
N LEU A 483 -2.08 23.71 -26.62
CA LEU A 483 -2.05 24.91 -27.46
C LEU A 483 -3.39 25.08 -28.18
N GLU A 484 -3.81 26.33 -28.35
CA GLU A 484 -5.12 26.71 -28.91
C GLU A 484 -5.01 27.36 -30.29
N GLU A 485 -6.10 27.36 -31.06
CA GLU A 485 -6.18 28.03 -32.36
C GLU A 485 -5.95 29.54 -32.22
N GLY A 486 -5.09 30.10 -33.07
CA GLY A 486 -4.72 31.51 -33.06
C GLY A 486 -3.82 31.92 -31.89
N GLN A 487 -3.36 30.99 -31.06
CA GLN A 487 -2.53 31.31 -29.91
C GLN A 487 -1.22 31.99 -30.32
N ILE A 488 -0.82 33.00 -29.54
CA ILE A 488 0.41 33.75 -29.77
C ILE A 488 1.62 32.95 -29.24
N ILE A 489 2.56 32.65 -30.13
CA ILE A 489 3.85 32.05 -29.80
C ILE A 489 4.93 33.13 -29.85
N ASN A 490 5.43 33.52 -28.69
CA ASN A 490 6.52 34.48 -28.57
C ASN A 490 7.87 33.77 -28.78
N VAL A 491 8.73 34.34 -29.61
CA VAL A 491 10.03 33.75 -29.98
C VAL A 491 11.16 34.73 -29.69
N LYS A 492 12.12 34.28 -28.89
CA LYS A 492 13.33 35.02 -28.54
C LYS A 492 14.56 34.31 -29.09
N THR A 493 15.48 35.06 -29.67
CA THR A 493 16.80 34.53 -30.04
C THR A 493 17.72 34.57 -28.83
N LEU A 494 18.48 33.50 -28.62
CA LEU A 494 19.62 33.50 -27.73
C LEU A 494 20.77 34.25 -28.44
N GLY A 495 21.38 35.23 -27.78
CA GLY A 495 22.37 36.14 -28.37
C GLY A 495 23.50 35.43 -29.14
N SER A 496 23.78 35.95 -30.33
CA SER A 496 24.53 35.36 -31.47
C SER A 496 25.98 34.95 -31.24
N GLY A 497 26.38 33.90 -31.98
CA GLY A 497 27.77 33.63 -32.36
C GLY A 497 27.92 32.75 -33.61
N SER A 498 27.23 33.06 -34.73
CA SER A 498 27.62 32.79 -36.14
C SER A 498 26.40 32.53 -37.03
N ARG A 499 26.35 33.24 -38.18
CA ARG A 499 25.47 32.89 -39.29
C ARG A 499 26.15 31.76 -40.05
N SER A 500 25.67 30.52 -39.88
CA SER A 500 25.99 29.44 -40.79
C SER A 500 25.12 29.61 -42.02
N GLU A 501 25.68 30.15 -43.10
CA GLU A 501 25.16 29.91 -44.43
C GLU A 501 25.36 28.42 -44.71
N ASP A 502 24.28 27.64 -44.69
CA ASP A 502 24.28 26.36 -45.37
C ASP A 502 23.07 26.27 -46.30
N GLY A 503 23.37 25.84 -47.52
CA GLY A 503 22.61 26.11 -48.72
C GLY A 503 21.21 25.50 -48.76
N GLY A 504 20.34 26.13 -49.55
CA GLY A 504 19.07 25.57 -49.96
C GLY A 504 19.26 24.21 -50.63
N GLY A 505 18.83 23.15 -49.94
CA GLY A 505 18.69 21.81 -50.47
C GLY A 505 17.30 21.28 -50.12
N SER A 506 16.39 21.32 -51.10
CA SER A 506 15.15 20.54 -51.05
C SER A 506 15.47 19.05 -51.24
N CYS A 507 14.64 18.21 -50.60
CA CYS A 507 14.58 16.74 -50.71
C CYS A 507 15.51 15.91 -49.78
N SER A 508 14.93 15.48 -48.65
CA SER A 508 14.88 14.07 -48.24
C SER A 508 16.18 13.27 -48.15
N LYS A 509 17.24 13.77 -47.50
CA LYS A 509 18.19 12.85 -46.85
C LYS A 509 17.66 12.55 -45.45
N LEU A 510 16.88 11.47 -45.34
CA LEU A 510 16.58 10.86 -44.06
C LEU A 510 17.91 10.64 -43.34
N SER A 511 18.09 11.28 -42.18
CA SER A 511 19.17 10.93 -41.27
C SER A 511 19.09 9.41 -41.01
N PRO A 512 20.23 8.69 -40.96
CA PRO A 512 20.19 7.26 -40.71
C PRO A 512 19.51 6.99 -39.37
N VAL A 513 18.57 6.04 -39.36
CA VAL A 513 17.89 5.58 -38.13
C VAL A 513 18.98 5.18 -37.12
N THR A 514 18.99 5.85 -35.98
CA THR A 514 19.97 5.55 -34.93
C THR A 514 19.68 4.16 -34.33
N GLU A 515 20.72 3.45 -33.90
CA GLU A 515 20.53 2.17 -33.22
C GLU A 515 19.68 2.33 -31.94
N LEU A 516 19.88 3.43 -31.22
CA LEU A 516 19.09 3.80 -30.05
C LEU A 516 17.60 3.99 -30.37
N GLU A 517 17.25 4.57 -31.52
CA GLU A 517 15.84 4.70 -31.94
C GLU A 517 15.19 3.34 -32.19
N ARG A 518 15.93 2.38 -32.78
CA ARG A 518 15.42 1.01 -33.02
C ARG A 518 15.15 0.24 -31.72
N MET A 519 15.79 0.64 -30.62
CA MET A 519 15.62 0.02 -29.32
C MET A 519 14.40 0.55 -28.55
N LEU A 520 13.74 1.62 -29.02
CA LEU A 520 12.57 2.19 -28.35
C LEU A 520 11.40 1.19 -28.29
N PRO A 521 10.64 1.16 -27.18
CA PRO A 521 9.62 0.14 -26.98
C PRO A 521 8.49 0.20 -28.01
N GLY A 522 8.06 1.38 -28.48
CA GLY A 522 7.06 1.48 -29.54
C GLY A 522 7.55 0.93 -30.87
N VAL A 523 8.86 1.07 -31.16
CA VAL A 523 9.49 0.49 -32.37
C VAL A 523 9.63 -1.02 -32.23
N VAL A 524 10.03 -1.51 -31.05
CA VAL A 524 10.09 -2.95 -30.74
C VAL A 524 8.70 -3.60 -30.83
N MET A 525 7.66 -2.93 -30.33
CA MET A 525 6.28 -3.38 -30.42
C MET A 525 5.81 -3.44 -31.88
N ALA A 526 6.08 -2.40 -32.67
CA ALA A 526 5.69 -2.33 -34.06
C ALA A 526 6.37 -3.39 -34.94
N THR A 527 7.65 -3.67 -34.69
CA THR A 527 8.40 -4.70 -35.44
C THR A 527 7.94 -6.13 -35.13
N GLY A 528 7.33 -6.38 -33.97
CA GLY A 528 6.80 -7.69 -33.58
C GLY A 528 5.49 -8.08 -34.27
N GLY A 529 4.69 -7.12 -34.74
CA GLY A 529 3.48 -7.32 -35.57
C GLY A 529 2.24 -7.90 -34.85
N GLN A 530 2.40 -8.85 -33.94
CA GLN A 530 1.32 -9.64 -33.31
C GLN A 530 0.33 -8.79 -32.49
N VAL A 531 0.80 -7.68 -31.94
CA VAL A 531 0.01 -6.78 -31.11
C VAL A 531 -1.08 -6.04 -31.88
N PHE A 532 -0.89 -5.78 -33.18
CA PHE A 532 -1.81 -4.94 -33.94
C PHE A 532 -3.18 -5.60 -34.13
N GLU A 533 -3.22 -6.89 -34.44
CA GLU A 533 -4.47 -7.64 -34.59
C GLU A 533 -5.32 -7.56 -33.31
N LEU A 534 -4.67 -7.70 -32.16
CA LEU A 534 -5.32 -7.63 -30.86
C LEU A 534 -5.83 -6.20 -30.56
N LEU A 535 -5.04 -5.17 -30.87
CA LEU A 535 -5.46 -3.78 -30.69
C LEU A 535 -6.63 -3.41 -31.62
N TYR A 536 -6.64 -3.89 -32.86
CA TYR A 536 -7.77 -3.68 -33.77
C TYR A 536 -9.04 -4.34 -33.24
N GLN A 537 -8.97 -5.59 -32.76
CA GLN A 537 -10.11 -6.28 -32.15
C GLN A 537 -10.67 -5.52 -30.94
N VAL A 538 -9.80 -4.94 -30.11
CA VAL A 538 -10.22 -4.14 -28.95
C VAL A 538 -10.88 -2.82 -29.39
N ALA A 539 -10.37 -2.18 -30.45
CA ALA A 539 -10.92 -0.94 -30.99
C ALA A 539 -12.31 -1.12 -31.63
N GLU A 540 -12.66 -2.32 -32.08
CA GLU A 540 -13.99 -2.65 -32.60
C GLU A 540 -15.06 -2.77 -31.49
N TRP A 541 -14.66 -2.83 -30.23
CA TRP A 541 -15.60 -2.80 -29.12
C TRP A 541 -15.98 -1.34 -28.86
N ASP A 542 -17.21 -0.96 -29.20
CA ASP A 542 -17.83 0.38 -29.00
C ASP A 542 -17.89 0.83 -27.51
N GLU A 543 -16.74 0.86 -26.82
CA GLU A 543 -16.58 1.27 -25.43
C GLU A 543 -15.73 2.55 -25.38
N PRO A 544 -16.34 3.71 -25.01
CA PRO A 544 -15.68 5.02 -25.11
C PRO A 544 -14.32 5.11 -24.41
N ASN A 545 -14.20 4.50 -23.23
CA ASN A 545 -12.95 4.51 -22.47
C ASN A 545 -11.84 3.75 -23.20
N LEU A 546 -12.15 2.60 -23.81
CA LEU A 546 -11.18 1.80 -24.56
C LEU A 546 -10.72 2.52 -25.83
N ILE A 547 -11.63 3.21 -26.53
CA ILE A 547 -11.32 3.98 -27.74
C ILE A 547 -10.42 5.18 -27.40
N SER A 548 -10.56 5.74 -26.20
CA SER A 548 -9.79 6.92 -25.78
C SER A 548 -8.34 6.64 -25.36
N VAL A 549 -8.03 5.39 -24.96
CA VAL A 549 -6.72 5.02 -24.42
C VAL A 549 -5.72 4.77 -25.54
#